data_AF-A0A6M1PH05-F1
#
_entry.id   AF-A0A6M1PH05-F1
#
_cell.length_a   1.000
_cell.length_b   1.000
_cell.length_c   1.000
_cell.angle_alpha   90.00
_cell.angle_beta   90.00
_cell.angle_gamma   90.00
#
_symmetry.space_group_name_H-M   'P 1'
#
loop_
_entity.id
_entity.type
_entity.pdbx_description
1 polymer ?
#
loop_
_entity_poly.entity_id
_entity_poly.type
_entity_poly.pdbx_seq_one_letter_code
_entity_poly.pdbx_strand_id
1 'polypeptide(L)'
;MGSFTKQNACFFNVIRRGVTMKSNSIVLLILIILISGCSSSNLTEDRDLSMLYDFNEPFRFPFEVNEVRTEIAMDNPYVLQQYVFHYKNKQSMQEIRYILSKVIDEPEKISEQGKQLFALKNGKQAYYEEDETSQSIWWESDKGFLARFVYYINGSLDQLGNNKLEASDLIDLANQVQ
;
A
#
# COMPACT_ATOMS: atom_id res chain seq x y z
N MET A 1 -28.31 -15.74 -12.10
CA MET A 1 -28.77 -17.13 -12.30
C MET A 1 -28.04 -17.66 -13.53
N GLY A 2 -27.47 -18.87 -13.45
CA GLY A 2 -26.42 -19.44 -14.34
C GLY A 2 -26.74 -19.42 -15.86
N SER A 3 -25.88 -19.87 -16.78
CA SER A 3 -24.80 -20.85 -16.70
C SER A 3 -24.17 -21.00 -18.11
N PHE A 4 -22.84 -21.06 -18.14
CA PHE A 4 -21.95 -21.93 -18.94
C PHE A 4 -22.23 -22.39 -20.40
N THR A 5 -21.14 -22.27 -21.18
CA THR A 5 -20.58 -23.16 -22.23
C THR A 5 -21.19 -23.23 -23.64
N LYS A 6 -20.39 -22.76 -24.62
CA LYS A 6 -20.30 -23.37 -25.96
C LYS A 6 -19.03 -24.20 -26.04
N GLN A 7 -19.22 -25.52 -26.11
CA GLN A 7 -18.24 -26.51 -26.49
C GLN A 7 -17.98 -26.45 -28.01
N ASN A 8 -16.70 -26.48 -28.34
CA ASN A 8 -16.07 -27.30 -29.38
C ASN A 8 -16.72 -27.37 -30.77
N ALA A 9 -16.15 -26.60 -31.69
CA ALA A 9 -16.12 -26.96 -33.10
C ALA A 9 -14.70 -26.74 -33.65
N CYS A 10 -13.92 -27.82 -33.73
CA CYS A 10 -12.93 -27.96 -34.80
C CYS A 10 -12.76 -29.44 -35.11
N PHE A 11 -13.62 -29.88 -36.04
CA PHE A 11 -13.48 -31.14 -36.76
C PHE A 11 -12.28 -31.05 -37.71
N PHE A 12 -11.37 -32.02 -37.56
CA PHE A 12 -10.75 -32.81 -38.61
C PHE A 12 -10.87 -32.31 -40.06
N ASN A 13 -9.73 -32.16 -40.74
CA ASN A 13 -9.38 -33.11 -41.79
C ASN A 13 -7.91 -33.00 -42.28
N VAL A 14 -7.51 -34.05 -43.01
CA VAL A 14 -6.27 -34.23 -43.80
C VAL A 14 -5.08 -34.69 -42.92
N ILE A 15 -4.47 -35.88 -43.08
CA ILE A 15 -4.01 -36.56 -44.30
C ILE A 15 -4.08 -38.09 -44.18
N ARG A 16 -4.69 -38.67 -45.20
CA ARG A 16 -4.61 -40.07 -45.65
C ARG A 16 -3.23 -40.33 -46.25
N ARG A 17 -2.35 -41.07 -45.59
CA ARG A 17 -1.26 -41.84 -46.24
C ARG A 17 -0.89 -43.04 -45.37
N GLY A 18 -1.05 -44.23 -45.93
CA GLY A 18 -0.64 -45.47 -45.29
C GLY A 18 0.87 -45.52 -45.12
N VAL A 19 1.29 -45.71 -43.88
CA VAL A 19 2.60 -46.30 -43.53
C VAL A 19 2.30 -47.24 -42.37
N THR A 20 2.52 -48.54 -42.58
CA THR A 20 2.51 -49.56 -41.53
C THR A 20 3.70 -49.31 -40.60
N MET A 21 3.54 -48.40 -39.63
CA MET A 21 4.51 -48.20 -38.56
C MET A 21 4.17 -49.11 -37.38
N LYS A 22 5.19 -49.85 -36.93
CA LYS A 22 5.15 -50.76 -35.79
C LYS A 22 4.49 -50.11 -34.57
N SER A 23 3.66 -50.92 -33.91
CA SER A 23 2.82 -50.65 -32.71
C SER A 23 3.48 -49.82 -31.58
N ASN A 24 4.80 -49.74 -31.53
CA ASN A 24 5.53 -49.10 -30.44
C ASN A 24 5.62 -47.56 -30.55
N SER A 25 5.31 -46.96 -31.70
CA SER A 25 5.51 -45.51 -31.90
C SER A 25 4.30 -44.64 -31.51
N ILE A 26 3.11 -45.23 -31.38
CA ILE A 26 1.86 -44.50 -31.04
C ILE A 26 1.77 -44.26 -29.53
N VAL A 27 2.25 -45.21 -28.73
CA VAL A 27 2.26 -45.13 -27.26
C VAL A 27 3.14 -43.95 -26.77
N LEU A 28 4.26 -43.69 -27.46
CA LEU A 28 5.17 -42.60 -27.11
C LEU A 28 4.52 -41.21 -27.30
N LEU A 29 3.64 -41.07 -28.30
CA LEU A 29 3.02 -39.80 -28.67
C LEU A 29 1.87 -39.42 -27.73
N ILE A 30 1.17 -40.42 -27.16
CA ILE A 30 0.13 -40.22 -26.13
C ILE A 30 0.77 -39.81 -24.80
N LEU A 31 1.95 -40.33 -24.47
CA LEU A 31 2.69 -39.96 -23.25
C LEU A 31 3.14 -38.49 -23.25
N ILE A 32 3.58 -37.95 -24.40
CA ILE A 32 4.06 -36.55 -24.51
C ILE A 32 2.92 -35.53 -24.31
N ILE A 33 1.70 -35.86 -24.73
CA ILE A 33 0.53 -34.98 -24.57
C ILE A 33 0.07 -34.93 -23.10
N LEU A 34 0.28 -36.00 -22.32
CA LEU A 34 -0.11 -36.06 -20.91
C LEU A 34 0.85 -35.31 -19.96
N ILE A 35 2.12 -35.12 -20.35
CA ILE A 35 3.09 -34.29 -19.58
C ILE A 35 2.98 -32.80 -19.89
N SER A 36 2.19 -32.41 -20.90
CA SER A 36 1.92 -31.00 -21.22
C SER A 36 0.77 -30.43 -20.35
N GLY A 37 0.61 -30.98 -19.15
CA GLY A 37 -0.34 -30.55 -18.14
C GLY A 37 0.02 -29.16 -17.62
N CYS A 38 -0.78 -28.17 -18.01
CA CYS A 38 -1.08 -26.93 -17.30
C CYS A 38 0.08 -26.29 -16.51
N SER A 39 1.01 -25.65 -17.21
CA SER A 39 1.63 -24.43 -16.66
C SER A 39 0.66 -23.27 -16.85
N SER A 40 -0.47 -23.31 -16.14
CA SER A 40 -1.18 -22.07 -15.79
C SER A 40 -0.33 -21.45 -14.70
N SER A 41 0.69 -20.69 -15.10
CA SER A 41 1.22 -19.62 -14.26
C SER A 41 0.15 -18.54 -14.17
N ASN A 42 -0.96 -18.83 -13.49
CA ASN A 42 -1.62 -17.77 -12.75
C ASN A 42 -0.67 -17.49 -11.60
N LEU A 43 0.31 -16.62 -11.85
CA LEU A 43 0.87 -15.77 -10.82
C LEU A 43 -0.31 -14.95 -10.31
N THR A 44 -1.13 -15.55 -9.44
CA THR A 44 -1.64 -14.78 -8.31
C THR A 44 -0.37 -14.33 -7.61
N GLU A 45 0.04 -13.10 -7.88
CA GLU A 45 0.87 -12.35 -6.96
C GLU A 45 0.31 -12.67 -5.56
N ASP A 46 1.09 -13.37 -4.75
CA ASP A 46 0.76 -13.57 -3.35
C ASP A 46 0.66 -12.17 -2.76
N ARG A 47 -0.58 -11.68 -2.64
CA ARG A 47 -0.87 -10.42 -1.97
C ARG A 47 -0.39 -10.63 -0.55
N ASP A 48 0.70 -9.97 -0.18
CA ASP A 48 1.22 -10.00 1.18
C ASP A 48 0.22 -9.28 2.09
N LEU A 49 -0.78 -10.04 2.51
CA LEU A 49 -1.81 -9.66 3.48
C LEU A 49 -1.28 -9.75 4.92
N SER A 50 0.02 -9.97 5.12
CA SER A 50 0.62 -9.93 6.44
C SER A 50 0.30 -8.58 7.08
N MET A 51 -0.34 -8.64 8.26
CA MET A 51 -0.65 -7.46 9.07
C MET A 51 0.44 -7.21 10.13
N LEU A 52 1.51 -8.00 10.11
CA LEU A 52 2.61 -7.94 11.07
C LEU A 52 3.71 -7.07 10.48
N TYR A 53 3.58 -5.77 10.66
CA TYR A 53 4.59 -4.80 10.32
C TYR A 53 5.14 -4.15 11.59
N ASP A 54 6.46 -4.20 11.74
CA ASP A 54 7.17 -3.35 12.67
C ASP A 54 7.44 -2.00 11.98
N PHE A 55 6.97 -0.91 12.61
CA PHE A 55 7.14 0.45 12.13
C PHE A 55 8.03 1.24 13.08
N ASN A 56 8.89 2.09 12.51
CA ASN A 56 9.64 3.07 13.29
C ASN A 56 8.69 4.16 13.77
N GLU A 57 8.69 4.43 15.08
CA GLU A 57 7.93 5.52 15.69
C GLU A 57 8.87 6.71 16.01
N PRO A 58 8.39 7.96 15.87
CA PRO A 58 9.16 9.12 16.26
C PRO A 58 9.34 9.17 17.78
N PHE A 59 10.47 9.71 18.24
CA PHE A 59 10.83 9.79 19.66
C PHE A 59 11.14 11.21 20.12
N ARG A 60 11.25 12.16 19.18
CA ARG A 60 11.38 13.59 19.46
C ARG A 60 10.24 14.34 18.79
N PHE A 61 9.44 15.02 19.61
CA PHE A 61 8.28 15.78 19.20
C PHE A 61 8.50 17.28 19.41
N PRO A 62 7.86 18.14 18.61
CA PRO A 62 7.96 19.60 18.74
C PRO A 62 7.13 20.17 19.91
N PHE A 63 6.44 19.32 20.68
CA PHE A 63 5.74 19.65 21.91
C PHE A 63 5.76 18.47 22.88
N GLU A 64 5.39 18.70 24.14
CA GLU A 64 5.31 17.65 25.15
C GLU A 64 4.18 16.67 24.83
N VAL A 65 4.49 15.39 24.63
CA VAL A 65 3.49 14.33 24.45
C VAL A 65 3.25 13.62 25.79
N ASN A 66 1.99 13.57 26.22
CA ASN A 66 1.58 12.88 27.46
C ASN A 66 0.42 11.90 27.28
N GLU A 67 -0.02 11.70 26.05
CA GLU A 67 -0.91 10.62 25.65
C GLU A 67 -0.43 10.04 24.33
N VAL A 68 -0.25 8.71 24.31
CA VAL A 68 0.08 7.94 23.12
C VAL A 68 -0.96 6.85 22.95
N ARG A 69 -1.48 6.71 21.73
CA ARG A 69 -2.44 5.65 21.38
C ARG A 69 -2.18 5.17 19.95
N THR A 70 -2.31 3.87 19.73
CA THR A 70 -2.28 3.29 18.38
C THR A 70 -3.66 2.74 18.03
N GLU A 71 -4.09 2.99 16.81
CA GLU A 71 -5.33 2.50 16.23
C GLU A 71 -5.01 1.80 14.91
N ILE A 72 -5.54 0.59 14.71
CA ILE A 72 -5.55 -0.05 13.41
C ILE A 72 -6.90 0.30 12.78
N ALA A 73 -6.89 1.27 11.86
CA ALA A 73 -8.07 1.67 11.11
C ALA A 73 -8.17 0.77 9.86
N MET A 74 -8.94 -0.30 9.98
CA MET A 74 -9.29 -1.18 8.87
C MET A 74 -10.72 -0.88 8.44
N ASP A 75 -10.86 -0.18 7.31
CA ASP A 75 -12.18 -0.06 6.67
C ASP A 75 -12.51 -1.36 5.93
N ASN A 76 -11.55 -1.88 5.15
CA ASN A 76 -11.61 -3.21 4.56
C ASN A 76 -10.18 -3.76 4.35
N PRO A 77 -9.80 -4.90 4.94
CA PRO A 77 -8.44 -5.44 4.88
C PRO A 77 -7.96 -5.81 3.47
N TYR A 78 -8.88 -5.94 2.51
CA TYR A 78 -8.61 -6.20 1.10
C TYR A 78 -8.52 -4.93 0.25
N VAL A 79 -8.80 -3.76 0.82
CA VAL A 79 -8.82 -2.48 0.11
C VAL A 79 -7.81 -1.53 0.73
N LEU A 80 -7.93 -1.23 2.03
CA LEU A 80 -7.12 -0.23 2.71
C LEU A 80 -6.76 -0.71 4.13
N GLN A 81 -5.47 -0.76 4.40
CA GLN A 81 -4.93 -0.99 5.74
C GLN A 81 -4.33 0.32 6.24
N GLN A 82 -4.81 0.83 7.38
CA GLN A 82 -4.23 2.00 8.02
C GLN A 82 -3.79 1.70 9.45
N TYR A 83 -2.58 2.16 9.78
CA TYR A 83 -2.08 2.22 11.14
C TYR A 83 -1.96 3.69 11.53
N VAL A 84 -2.62 4.07 12.62
CA VAL A 84 -2.67 5.45 13.10
C VAL A 84 -2.08 5.50 14.50
N PHE A 85 -1.00 6.26 14.67
CA PHE A 85 -0.38 6.53 15.95
C PHE A 85 -0.70 7.96 16.34
N HIS A 86 -1.26 8.14 17.52
CA HIS A 86 -1.67 9.40 18.09
C HIS A 86 -0.68 9.83 19.14
N TYR A 87 -0.12 11.03 19.00
CA TYR A 87 0.78 11.64 19.97
C TYR A 87 0.18 12.98 20.39
N LYS A 88 -0.36 13.02 21.61
CA LYS A 88 -1.19 14.12 22.09
C LYS A 88 -0.64 14.75 23.36
N ASN A 89 -0.84 16.06 23.47
CA ASN A 89 -0.80 16.78 24.73
C ASN A 89 -2.24 17.05 25.20
N LYS A 90 -2.64 16.49 26.34
CA LYS A 90 -4.01 16.67 26.87
C LYS A 90 -4.34 18.09 27.31
N GLN A 91 -3.34 18.88 27.68
CA GLN A 91 -3.52 20.23 28.23
C GLN A 91 -3.54 21.26 27.11
N SER A 92 -2.60 21.21 26.16
CA SER A 92 -2.57 22.12 25.01
C SER A 92 -3.46 21.66 23.85
N MET A 93 -3.98 20.43 23.91
CA MET A 93 -4.84 19.81 22.87
C MET A 93 -4.15 19.65 21.52
N GLN A 94 -2.83 19.83 21.48
CA GLN A 94 -1.98 19.56 20.32
C GLN A 94 -1.93 18.06 20.07
N GLU A 95 -2.07 17.66 18.81
CA GLU A 95 -1.97 16.26 18.40
C GLU A 95 -1.21 16.13 17.09
N ILE A 96 -0.28 15.18 17.06
CA ILE A 96 0.31 14.67 15.83
C ILE A 96 -0.23 13.26 15.61
N ARG A 97 -0.77 13.01 14.43
CA ARG A 97 -1.07 11.66 13.95
C ARG A 97 -0.01 11.21 12.96
N TYR A 98 0.62 10.09 13.23
CA TYR A 98 1.39 9.34 12.23
C TYR A 98 0.47 8.30 11.59
N ILE A 99 0.24 8.40 10.27
CA ILE A 99 -0.67 7.52 9.55
C ILE A 99 0.13 6.79 8.48
N LEU A 100 0.01 5.46 8.48
CA LEU A 100 0.59 4.58 7.48
C LEU A 100 -0.55 3.88 6.74
N SER A 101 -0.78 4.28 5.51
CA SER A 101 -1.80 3.71 4.62
C SER A 101 -1.17 2.76 3.62
N LYS A 102 -1.78 1.59 3.40
CA LYS A 102 -1.46 0.72 2.28
C LYS A 102 -2.74 0.30 1.59
N VAL A 103 -2.88 0.70 0.34
CA VAL A 103 -3.96 0.24 -0.54
C VAL A 103 -3.48 -1.05 -1.23
N ILE A 104 -4.29 -2.09 -1.18
CA ILE A 104 -3.88 -3.45 -1.60
C ILE A 104 -3.91 -3.63 -3.12
N ASP A 105 -4.87 -2.99 -3.81
CA ASP A 105 -5.04 -3.15 -5.26
C ASP A 105 -4.34 -2.04 -6.08
N GLU A 106 -4.52 -0.78 -5.72
CA GLU A 106 -3.91 0.37 -6.40
C GLU A 106 -3.22 1.27 -5.39
N PRO A 107 -1.88 1.44 -5.43
CA PRO A 107 -1.16 2.21 -4.42
C PRO A 107 -1.73 3.64 -4.33
N GLU A 108 -1.97 4.10 -3.10
CA GLU A 108 -2.43 5.46 -2.82
C GLU A 108 -1.37 6.45 -3.35
N LYS A 109 -1.79 7.35 -4.24
CA LYS A 109 -0.90 8.37 -4.81
C LYS A 109 -1.07 9.67 -4.05
N ILE A 110 0.06 10.33 -3.78
CA ILE A 110 0.06 11.68 -3.22
C ILE A 110 -0.42 12.65 -4.29
N SER A 111 -1.42 13.49 -3.97
CA SER A 111 -1.77 14.63 -4.83
C SER A 111 -0.72 15.72 -4.66
N GLU A 112 0.06 15.98 -5.70
CA GLU A 112 1.16 16.95 -5.68
C GLU A 112 0.67 18.41 -5.78
N GLN A 113 -0.55 18.62 -6.29
CA GLN A 113 -1.09 19.95 -6.54
C GLN A 113 -1.22 20.74 -5.23
N GLY A 114 -0.67 21.96 -5.24
CA GLY A 114 -0.75 22.91 -4.12
C GLY A 114 0.21 22.60 -2.97
N LYS A 115 1.05 21.56 -3.07
CA LYS A 115 1.95 21.13 -1.99
C LYS A 115 3.37 21.63 -2.20
N GLN A 116 4.04 21.93 -1.10
CA GLN A 116 5.46 22.27 -1.10
C GLN A 116 6.29 21.00 -1.08
N LEU A 117 7.25 20.89 -2.00
CA LEU A 117 8.14 19.73 -2.10
C LEU A 117 9.36 19.89 -1.20
N PHE A 118 9.70 18.83 -0.47
CA PHE A 118 10.89 18.72 0.37
C PHE A 118 11.63 17.41 0.11
N ALA A 119 12.95 17.42 0.32
CA ALA A 119 13.77 16.21 0.29
C ALA A 119 13.99 15.70 1.71
N LEU A 120 13.72 14.42 1.93
CA LEU A 120 14.04 13.71 3.18
C LEU A 120 15.52 13.28 3.18
N LYS A 121 16.04 12.95 4.36
CA LYS A 121 17.46 12.56 4.56
C LYS A 121 17.86 11.32 3.77
N ASN A 122 16.92 10.42 3.50
CA ASN A 122 17.13 9.23 2.68
C ASN A 122 17.02 9.49 1.16
N GLY A 123 16.82 10.76 0.75
CA GLY A 123 16.68 11.16 -0.65
C GLY A 123 15.27 11.03 -1.22
N LYS A 124 14.30 10.48 -0.47
CA LYS A 124 12.89 10.44 -0.89
C LYS A 124 12.28 11.84 -0.86
N GLN A 125 11.25 12.04 -1.67
CA GLN A 125 10.48 13.28 -1.70
C GLN A 125 9.34 13.22 -0.69
N ALA A 126 9.11 14.35 -0.03
CA ALA A 126 7.97 14.59 0.83
C ALA A 126 7.21 15.83 0.38
N TYR A 127 5.90 15.80 0.56
CA TYR A 127 4.98 16.84 0.14
C TYR A 127 4.39 17.46 1.40
N TYR A 128 4.45 18.77 1.54
CA TYR A 128 3.92 19.50 2.69
C TYR A 128 2.73 20.34 2.28
N GLU A 129 1.71 20.39 3.14
CA GLU A 129 0.53 21.23 2.99
C GLU A 129 0.14 21.76 4.36
N GLU A 130 -0.48 22.93 4.32
CA GLU A 130 -0.96 23.64 5.49
C GLU A 130 -2.26 24.35 5.13
N ASP A 131 -3.20 24.32 6.06
CA ASP A 131 -4.36 25.19 6.08
C ASP A 131 -4.47 25.91 7.44
N GLU A 132 -5.60 26.57 7.69
CA GLU A 132 -5.77 27.36 8.92
C GLU A 132 -5.81 26.50 10.20
N THR A 133 -6.15 25.22 10.11
CA THR A 133 -6.43 24.35 11.27
C THR A 133 -5.51 23.12 11.35
N SER A 134 -4.69 22.88 10.33
CA SER A 134 -3.82 21.72 10.25
C SER A 134 -2.58 21.92 9.40
N GLN A 135 -1.55 21.12 9.70
CA GLN A 135 -0.34 20.99 8.90
C GLN A 135 -0.08 19.52 8.64
N SER A 136 0.41 19.18 7.45
CA SER A 136 0.66 17.79 7.11
C SER A 136 1.81 17.62 6.13
N ILE A 137 2.46 16.47 6.24
CA ILE A 137 3.53 16.06 5.36
C ILE A 137 3.32 14.60 4.94
N TRP A 138 3.40 14.31 3.65
CA TRP A 138 3.22 12.98 3.06
C TRP A 138 4.49 12.53 2.34
N TRP A 139 4.80 11.24 2.40
CA TRP A 139 5.90 10.64 1.64
C TRP A 139 5.66 9.14 1.43
N GLU A 140 6.29 8.58 0.41
CA GLU A 140 6.31 7.13 0.22
C GLU A 140 7.26 6.48 1.24
N SER A 141 6.71 5.71 2.17
CA SER A 141 7.47 4.92 3.13
C SER A 141 7.82 3.56 2.54
N ASP A 142 8.54 2.76 3.31
CA ASP A 142 8.95 1.43 2.90
C ASP A 142 7.75 0.48 2.77
N LYS A 143 7.97 -0.64 2.07
CA LYS A 143 6.97 -1.73 1.92
C LYS A 143 5.66 -1.30 1.26
N GLY A 144 5.69 -0.21 0.49
CA GLY A 144 4.55 0.32 -0.27
C GLY A 144 3.52 1.08 0.57
N PHE A 145 3.89 1.52 1.77
CA PHE A 145 3.02 2.38 2.58
C PHE A 145 3.14 3.84 2.13
N LEU A 146 1.99 4.50 1.99
CA LEU A 146 1.94 5.95 2.02
C LEU A 146 1.93 6.41 3.47
N ALA A 147 2.95 7.17 3.85
CA ALA A 147 3.09 7.68 5.20
C ALA A 147 2.75 9.17 5.25
N ARG A 148 2.15 9.59 6.37
CA ARG A 148 1.92 11.01 6.63
C ARG A 148 1.94 11.35 8.11
N PHE A 149 2.43 12.55 8.40
CA PHE A 149 2.14 13.21 9.67
C PHE A 149 1.06 14.26 9.45
N VAL A 150 0.10 14.31 10.38
CA VAL A 150 -0.93 15.35 10.42
C VAL A 150 -0.91 15.97 11.81
N TYR A 151 -0.66 17.27 11.87
CA TYR A 151 -0.69 18.07 13.07
C TYR A 151 -1.93 18.95 13.09
N TYR A 152 -2.58 19.03 14.25
CA TYR A 152 -3.68 19.95 14.50
C TYR A 152 -3.85 20.19 16.00
N ILE A 153 -4.77 21.09 16.35
CA ILE A 153 -5.15 21.39 17.73
C ILE A 153 -6.65 21.12 17.90
N ASN A 154 -7.02 20.50 19.02
CA ASN A 154 -8.42 20.29 19.40
C ASN A 154 -9.27 19.64 18.29
N GLY A 155 -8.73 18.61 17.63
CA GLY A 155 -9.44 17.92 16.54
C GLY A 155 -9.66 18.75 15.28
N SER A 156 -8.77 19.70 14.98
CA SER A 156 -8.86 20.64 13.85
C SER A 156 -10.02 21.63 13.94
N LEU A 157 -10.60 21.81 15.14
CA LEU A 157 -11.65 22.80 15.39
C LEU A 157 -11.10 24.20 15.60
N ASP A 158 -9.85 24.30 16.07
CA ASP A 158 -9.19 25.57 16.37
C ASP A 158 -8.16 25.92 15.28
N GLN A 159 -8.00 27.22 15.01
CA GLN A 159 -6.92 27.71 14.17
C GLN A 159 -5.56 27.50 14.86
N LEU A 160 -4.53 27.20 14.08
CA LEU A 160 -3.20 26.92 14.63
C LEU A 160 -2.57 28.14 15.30
N GLY A 161 -2.71 29.32 14.69
CA GLY A 161 -2.20 30.59 15.22
C GLY A 161 -0.75 30.49 15.71
N ASN A 162 -0.52 30.87 16.97
CA ASN A 162 0.81 30.83 17.59
C ASN A 162 1.33 29.43 17.91
N ASN A 163 0.46 28.41 17.84
CA ASN A 163 0.83 27.02 18.06
C ASN A 163 1.14 26.31 16.74
N LYS A 164 1.16 27.02 15.62
CA LYS A 164 1.63 26.51 14.33
C LYS A 164 3.07 26.02 14.48
N LEU A 165 3.37 24.85 13.91
CA LEU A 165 4.72 24.31 13.86
C LEU A 165 5.49 24.90 12.70
N GLU A 166 6.83 24.88 12.79
CA GLU A 166 7.64 25.12 11.61
C GLU A 166 7.57 23.90 10.68
N ALA A 167 7.63 24.10 9.36
CA ALA A 167 7.63 22.97 8.41
C ALA A 167 8.79 21.99 8.69
N SER A 168 9.91 22.50 9.21
CA SER A 168 11.05 21.70 9.65
C SER A 168 10.70 20.71 10.75
N ASP A 169 9.75 21.00 11.64
CA ASP A 169 9.37 20.11 12.72
C ASP A 169 8.72 18.83 12.17
N LEU A 170 7.85 18.98 11.16
CA LEU A 170 7.21 17.86 10.46
C LEU A 170 8.20 17.09 9.58
N ILE A 171 9.16 17.78 8.96
CA ILE A 171 10.24 17.15 8.19
C ILE A 171 11.15 16.33 9.12
N ASP A 172 11.47 16.84 10.31
CA ASP A 172 12.29 16.14 11.29
C ASP A 172 11.58 14.91 11.85
N LEU A 173 10.25 14.97 12.03
CA LEU A 173 9.44 13.79 12.35
C LEU A 173 9.48 12.75 11.22
N ALA A 174 9.25 13.17 9.96
CA ALA A 174 9.32 12.28 8.79
C ALA A 174 10.69 11.60 8.67
N ASN A 175 11.77 12.32 8.96
CA ASN A 175 13.13 11.79 8.93
C ASN A 175 13.45 10.81 10.06
N GLN A 176 12.74 10.86 11.20
CA GLN A 176 12.96 9.92 12.31
C GLN A 176 12.43 8.52 12.02
N VAL A 177 11.45 8.40 11.12
CA VAL A 177 10.70 7.17 10.84
C VAL A 177 11.02 6.55 9.47
N GLN A 178 12.02 7.10 8.77
CA GLN A 178 12.59 6.48 7.55
C GLN A 178 13.44 5.26 7.87
#